data_AF-A0ABD2WYL7-F1
#
_entry.id   AF-A0ABD2WYL7-F1
#
_cell.length_a   1.000
_cell.length_b   1.000
_cell.length_c   1.000
_cell.angle_alpha   90.00
_cell.angle_beta   90.00
_cell.angle_gamma   90.00
#
_symmetry.space_group_name_H-M   'P 1'
#
loop_
_entity.id
_entity.type
_entity.pdbx_description
1 polymer ?
#
loop_
_entity_poly.entity_id
_entity_poly.type
_entity_poly.pdbx_seq_one_letter_code
_entity_poly.pdbx_strand_id
1 'polypeptide(L)'
;LNTRHNNFRNIFPPNLVQACLSQYRTELIPPVNKSNVTNNKYEWEISSSYGDGTNTLGLVIFGIVMGIVIGRLGDRGKPLLDFFNCLSESMMFITSWVIWLSPVGVTFLVTSQILQVQDFRSIVESLGMYFITVLLGLILHGFGTLSLIYFVCTRQLPFKAIGKMSQVMVTAFGTASSSATLPITLQCMDDMGVDPRISRFVVPIGATINMDGTALYEAVAAIFIAQVRRVPMSFSKIIGISITATAASIGAAGIPQAGLVTMVMVLNTVGLPDKDVTLILAVDWLLDRFRTTVNVMCDALAAIIIEKMKD
;
A
#
# COMPACT_ATOMS: atom_id res chain seq x y z
N LEU A 1 16.46 -8.32 -6.26
CA LEU A 1 17.42 -7.20 -6.50
C LEU A 1 16.75 -6.04 -7.23
N ASN A 2 16.07 -6.29 -8.35
CA ASN A 2 15.42 -5.24 -9.17
C ASN A 2 14.44 -4.33 -8.40
N THR A 3 13.57 -4.86 -7.55
CA THR A 3 12.55 -4.04 -6.87
C THR A 3 13.11 -3.10 -5.80
N ARG A 4 14.14 -3.53 -5.03
CA ARG A 4 14.80 -2.63 -4.05
C ARG A 4 15.51 -1.47 -4.75
N HIS A 5 16.14 -1.75 -5.89
CA HIS A 5 16.76 -0.73 -6.73
C HIS A 5 15.72 0.22 -7.33
N ASN A 6 14.57 -0.31 -7.77
CA ASN A 6 13.45 0.50 -8.23
C ASN A 6 12.94 1.44 -7.13
N ASN A 7 12.77 0.95 -5.90
CA ASN A 7 12.33 1.78 -4.77
C ASN A 7 13.30 2.94 -4.54
N PHE A 8 14.61 2.65 -4.49
CA PHE A 8 15.61 3.69 -4.31
C PHE A 8 15.61 4.72 -5.44
N ARG A 9 15.49 4.28 -6.71
CA ARG A 9 15.39 5.17 -7.85
C ARG A 9 14.09 5.97 -7.88
N ASN A 10 13.00 5.43 -7.35
CA ASN A 10 11.73 6.14 -7.21
C ASN A 10 11.74 7.18 -6.08
N ILE A 11 12.59 7.02 -5.04
CA ILE A 11 12.77 8.07 -4.00
C ILE A 11 13.33 9.36 -4.60
N PHE A 12 14.22 9.26 -5.59
CA PHE A 12 14.86 10.41 -6.25
C PHE A 12 14.51 10.43 -7.75
N PRO A 13 13.28 10.85 -8.12
CA PRO A 13 12.89 10.86 -9.52
C PRO A 13 13.78 11.85 -10.31
N PRO A 14 14.22 11.49 -11.53
CA PRO A 14 15.05 12.38 -12.34
C PRO A 14 14.29 13.59 -12.87
N ASN A 15 12.95 13.51 -12.93
CA ASN A 15 12.08 14.59 -13.38
C ASN A 15 10.76 14.57 -12.59
N LEU A 16 10.39 15.69 -11.97
CA LEU A 16 9.17 15.83 -11.17
C LEU A 16 7.89 15.78 -11.99
N VAL A 17 7.89 16.39 -13.18
CA VAL A 17 6.72 16.36 -14.09
C VAL A 17 6.48 14.92 -14.55
N GLN A 18 7.54 14.20 -14.87
CA GLN A 18 7.45 12.78 -15.22
C GLN A 18 6.98 11.95 -14.02
N ALA A 19 7.44 12.25 -12.79
CA ALA A 19 7.03 11.53 -11.59
C ALA A 19 5.51 11.62 -11.30
N CYS A 20 4.84 12.66 -11.80
CA CYS A 20 3.38 12.76 -11.70
C CYS A 20 2.65 11.70 -12.55
N LEU A 21 3.27 11.22 -13.63
CA LEU A 21 2.63 10.36 -14.64
C LEU A 21 3.24 8.96 -14.72
N SER A 22 4.50 8.80 -14.33
CA SER A 22 5.27 7.58 -14.54
C SER A 22 6.13 7.20 -13.35
N GLN A 23 6.42 5.91 -13.27
CA GLN A 23 7.22 5.29 -12.22
C GLN A 23 8.38 4.48 -12.82
N TYR A 24 9.54 4.52 -12.17
CA TYR A 24 10.72 3.82 -12.63
C TYR A 24 10.58 2.30 -12.42
N ARG A 25 10.86 1.52 -13.48
CA ARG A 25 10.90 0.06 -13.45
C ARG A 25 12.14 -0.46 -14.17
N THR A 26 12.84 -1.39 -13.50
CA THR A 26 13.91 -2.17 -14.14
C THR A 26 13.30 -3.34 -14.92
N GLU A 27 13.63 -3.43 -16.21
CA GLU A 27 13.26 -4.54 -17.09
C GLU A 27 14.51 -5.34 -17.48
N LEU A 28 14.39 -6.66 -17.57
CA LEU A 28 15.47 -7.52 -18.04
C LEU A 28 15.15 -7.95 -19.46
N ILE A 29 16.01 -7.58 -20.41
CA ILE A 29 15.83 -7.92 -21.82
C ILE A 29 16.64 -9.19 -22.13
N PRO A 30 16.02 -10.28 -22.62
CA PRO A 30 16.74 -11.48 -22.98
C PRO A 30 17.58 -11.25 -24.25
N PRO A 31 18.78 -11.85 -24.35
CA PRO A 31 19.61 -11.72 -25.54
C PRO A 31 18.94 -12.35 -26.77
N VAL A 32 18.82 -11.56 -27.85
CA VAL A 32 18.01 -11.87 -29.05
C VAL A 32 18.53 -13.07 -29.86
N ASN A 33 19.71 -13.61 -29.57
CA ASN A 33 20.41 -14.50 -30.52
C ASN A 33 21.22 -15.66 -29.89
N LYS A 34 20.60 -16.50 -29.05
CA LYS A 34 21.17 -17.82 -28.71
C LYS A 34 20.10 -18.90 -28.84
N SER A 35 20.25 -19.73 -29.88
CA SER A 35 19.44 -20.92 -30.20
C SER A 35 19.53 -22.05 -29.17
N ASN A 36 20.31 -21.87 -28.11
CA ASN A 36 20.23 -22.65 -26.88
C ASN A 36 19.95 -21.66 -25.75
N VAL A 37 18.72 -21.69 -25.22
CA VAL A 37 18.29 -20.91 -24.05
C VAL A 37 19.09 -21.40 -22.85
N THR A 38 20.30 -20.87 -22.66
CA THR A 38 20.93 -20.91 -21.36
C THR A 38 20.07 -20.05 -20.44
N ASN A 39 19.39 -20.68 -19.48
CA ASN A 39 18.63 -20.06 -18.37
C ASN A 39 19.49 -19.14 -17.46
N ASN A 40 20.65 -18.70 -17.94
CA ASN A 40 21.61 -17.93 -17.19
C ASN A 40 21.20 -16.45 -17.23
N LYS A 41 20.39 -16.03 -16.25
CA LYS A 41 19.88 -14.66 -16.09
C LYS A 41 20.99 -13.59 -15.99
N TYR A 42 22.24 -13.99 -15.82
CA TYR A 42 23.41 -13.10 -15.82
C TYR A 42 23.78 -12.56 -17.22
N GLU A 43 23.28 -13.14 -18.30
CA GLU A 43 23.50 -12.64 -19.67
C GLU A 43 22.42 -11.64 -20.13
N TRP A 44 21.42 -11.36 -19.30
CA TRP A 44 20.30 -10.49 -19.66
C TRP A 44 20.68 -9.03 -19.44
N GLU A 45 20.33 -8.17 -20.41
CA GLU A 45 20.63 -6.75 -20.32
C GLU A 45 19.63 -6.08 -19.35
N ILE A 46 20.16 -5.28 -18.42
CA ILE A 46 19.35 -4.52 -17.48
C ILE A 46 18.98 -3.19 -18.15
N SER A 47 17.74 -3.08 -18.62
CA SER A 47 17.19 -1.84 -19.17
C SER A 47 16.30 -1.14 -18.16
N SER A 48 16.14 0.17 -18.35
CA SER A 48 15.26 1.01 -17.56
C SER A 48 14.05 1.45 -18.38
N SER A 49 12.86 1.18 -17.86
CA SER A 49 11.60 1.61 -18.44
C SER A 49 10.84 2.48 -17.44
N TYR A 50 10.00 3.37 -17.97
CA TYR A 50 9.05 4.13 -17.17
C TYR A 50 7.67 3.53 -17.42
N GLY A 51 7.12 2.89 -16.40
CA GLY A 51 5.75 2.38 -16.44
C GLY A 51 4.76 3.49 -16.12
N ASP A 52 3.55 3.36 -16.65
CA ASP A 52 2.44 4.25 -16.29
C ASP A 52 2.11 4.16 -14.79
N GLY A 53 1.78 5.30 -14.21
CA GLY A 53 1.38 5.45 -12.81
C GLY A 53 2.23 6.46 -12.05
N THR A 54 1.61 7.14 -11.10
CA THR A 54 2.23 8.20 -10.32
C THR A 54 3.26 7.66 -9.33
N ASN A 55 4.45 8.25 -9.30
CA ASN A 55 5.48 7.97 -8.30
C ASN A 55 5.21 8.77 -7.01
N THR A 56 4.27 8.28 -6.19
CA THR A 56 3.88 8.93 -4.93
C THR A 56 5.04 9.07 -3.95
N LEU A 57 5.90 8.05 -3.84
CA LEU A 57 7.05 8.06 -2.93
C LEU A 57 8.01 9.21 -3.26
N GLY A 58 8.40 9.35 -4.52
CA GLY A 58 9.29 10.42 -4.96
C GLY A 58 8.70 11.81 -4.76
N LEU A 59 7.40 11.97 -5.03
CA LEU A 59 6.70 13.24 -4.82
C LEU A 59 6.58 13.62 -3.34
N VAL A 60 6.34 12.65 -2.45
CA VAL A 60 6.30 12.87 -1.00
C VAL A 60 7.68 13.28 -0.48
N ILE A 61 8.75 12.57 -0.87
CA ILE A 61 10.12 12.90 -0.44
C ILE A 61 10.52 14.30 -0.95
N PHE A 62 10.23 14.60 -2.21
CA PHE A 62 10.43 15.95 -2.75
C PHE A 62 9.65 17.00 -1.95
N GLY A 63 8.37 16.75 -1.64
CA GLY A 63 7.52 17.65 -0.86
C GLY A 63 8.08 17.93 0.53
N ILE A 64 8.59 16.92 1.22
CA ILE A 64 9.24 17.06 2.54
C ILE A 64 10.49 17.94 2.42
N VAL A 65 11.38 17.65 1.47
CA VAL A 65 12.61 18.43 1.27
C VAL A 65 12.26 19.88 0.92
N MET A 66 11.31 20.10 0.00
CA MET A 66 10.85 21.43 -0.38
C MET A 66 10.27 22.19 0.82
N GLY A 67 9.43 21.54 1.62
CA GLY A 67 8.87 22.12 2.85
C GLY A 67 9.94 22.55 3.85
N ILE A 68 10.98 21.72 4.05
CA ILE A 68 12.14 22.07 4.91
C ILE A 68 12.88 23.29 4.35
N VAL A 69 13.10 23.36 3.03
CA VAL A 69 13.77 24.51 2.40
C VAL A 69 12.93 25.78 2.56
N ILE A 70 11.63 25.75 2.26
CA ILE A 70 10.73 26.90 2.43
C ILE A 70 10.73 27.38 3.88
N GLY A 71 10.65 26.45 4.84
CA GLY A 71 10.70 26.77 6.27
C GLY A 71 12.01 27.44 6.70
N ARG A 72 13.15 27.04 6.10
CA ARG A 72 14.46 27.67 6.36
C ARG A 72 14.62 29.04 5.72
N LEU A 73 13.88 29.36 4.67
CA LEU A 73 13.92 30.68 4.01
C LEU A 73 13.24 31.78 4.84
N GLY A 74 12.52 31.42 5.91
CA GLY A 74 11.82 32.38 6.78
C GLY A 74 10.86 33.25 5.99
N ASP A 75 10.94 34.57 6.18
CA ASP A 75 10.05 35.54 5.52
C ASP A 75 10.11 35.48 3.99
N ARG A 76 11.27 35.12 3.41
CA ARG A 76 11.42 34.97 1.95
C ARG A 76 10.65 33.76 1.40
N GLY A 77 10.44 32.74 2.24
CA GLY A 77 9.67 31.55 1.88
C GLY A 77 8.16 31.74 2.00
N LYS A 78 7.71 32.79 2.72
CA LYS A 78 6.29 33.01 3.06
C LYS A 78 5.35 33.02 1.85
N PRO A 79 5.66 33.69 0.71
CA PRO A 79 4.78 33.65 -0.45
C PRO A 79 4.54 32.24 -1.01
N LEU A 80 5.56 31.37 -0.99
CA LEU A 80 5.42 29.98 -1.42
C LEU A 80 4.65 29.16 -0.39
N LEU A 81 4.89 29.37 0.90
CA LEU A 81 4.15 28.71 1.96
C LEU A 81 2.65 29.03 1.88
N ASP A 82 2.31 30.31 1.74
CA ASP A 82 0.91 30.76 1.63
C ASP A 82 0.25 30.20 0.36
N PHE A 83 0.97 30.16 -0.76
CA PHE A 83 0.51 29.51 -1.99
C PHE A 83 0.16 28.03 -1.77
N PHE A 84 1.07 27.25 -1.16
CA PHE A 84 0.83 25.82 -0.90
C PHE A 84 -0.30 25.58 0.11
N ASN A 85 -0.46 26.45 1.12
CA ASN A 85 -1.57 26.39 2.06
C ASN A 85 -2.91 26.63 1.35
N CYS A 86 -3.02 27.70 0.56
CA CYS A 86 -4.22 27.98 -0.23
C CYS A 86 -4.54 26.85 -1.22
N LEU A 87 -3.51 26.27 -1.85
CA LEU A 87 -3.68 25.12 -2.73
C LEU A 87 -4.21 23.90 -1.96
N SER A 88 -3.65 23.60 -0.77
CA SER A 88 -4.12 22.50 0.07
C SER A 88 -5.58 22.68 0.50
N GLU A 89 -5.98 23.88 0.91
CA GLU A 89 -7.37 24.19 1.28
C GLU A 89 -8.30 24.01 0.08
N SER A 90 -7.88 24.51 -1.10
CA SER A 90 -8.64 24.35 -2.35
C SER A 90 -8.85 22.88 -2.71
N MET A 91 -7.83 22.04 -2.54
CA MET A 91 -7.93 20.59 -2.77
C MET A 91 -8.88 19.90 -1.77
N MET A 92 -9.00 20.42 -0.55
CA MET A 92 -9.94 19.88 0.44
C MET A 92 -11.40 20.22 0.11
N PHE A 93 -11.65 21.39 -0.47
CA PHE A 93 -12.97 21.72 -1.04
C PHE A 93 -13.37 20.75 -2.16
N ILE A 94 -12.45 20.47 -3.10
CA ILE A 94 -12.70 19.50 -4.18
C ILE A 94 -12.96 18.10 -3.59
N THR A 95 -12.21 17.72 -2.57
CA THR A 95 -12.37 16.42 -1.88
C THR A 95 -13.76 16.27 -1.28
N SER A 96 -14.31 17.33 -0.69
CA SER A 96 -15.68 17.32 -0.14
C SER A 96 -16.73 16.95 -1.19
N TRP A 97 -16.57 17.39 -2.44
CA TRP A 97 -17.47 16.99 -3.54
C TRP A 97 -17.33 15.52 -3.90
N VAL A 98 -16.09 15.00 -3.90
CA VAL A 98 -15.82 13.57 -4.14
C VAL A 98 -16.43 12.71 -3.05
N ILE A 99 -16.33 13.13 -1.78
CA ILE A 99 -16.95 12.42 -0.64
C ILE A 99 -18.46 12.32 -0.84
N TRP A 100 -19.12 13.39 -1.29
CA TRP A 100 -20.56 13.38 -1.54
C TRP A 100 -20.95 12.39 -2.65
N LEU A 101 -20.12 12.23 -3.70
CA LEU A 101 -20.34 11.27 -4.78
C LEU A 101 -19.96 9.82 -4.40
N SER A 102 -19.09 9.65 -3.39
CA SER A 102 -18.47 8.37 -3.06
C SER A 102 -19.44 7.21 -2.77
N PRO A 103 -20.60 7.37 -2.09
CA PRO A 103 -21.50 6.24 -1.84
C PRO A 103 -22.01 5.60 -3.13
N VAL A 104 -22.32 6.43 -4.13
CA VAL A 104 -22.77 5.97 -5.45
C VAL A 104 -21.61 5.29 -6.18
N GLY A 105 -20.44 5.92 -6.22
CA GLY A 105 -19.25 5.37 -6.87
C GLY A 105 -18.80 4.01 -6.29
N VAL A 106 -18.74 3.91 -4.96
CA VAL A 106 -18.37 2.66 -4.27
C VAL A 106 -19.36 1.54 -4.56
N THR A 107 -20.66 1.83 -4.60
CA THR A 107 -21.69 0.83 -4.93
C THR A 107 -21.45 0.24 -6.32
N PHE A 108 -21.17 1.07 -7.32
CA PHE A 108 -20.84 0.61 -8.67
C PHE A 108 -19.52 -0.17 -8.73
N LEU A 109 -18.48 0.30 -8.03
CA LEU A 109 -17.18 -0.38 -7.98
C LEU A 109 -17.28 -1.78 -7.37
N VAL A 110 -18.03 -1.93 -6.26
CA VAL A 110 -18.25 -3.24 -5.62
C VAL A 110 -19.10 -4.14 -6.51
N THR A 111 -20.21 -3.63 -7.05
CA THR A 111 -21.12 -4.40 -7.90
C THR A 111 -20.44 -4.90 -9.18
N SER A 112 -19.69 -4.02 -9.87
CA SER A 112 -18.97 -4.36 -11.09
C SER A 112 -18.00 -5.53 -10.89
N GLN A 113 -17.38 -5.61 -9.72
CA GLN A 113 -16.36 -6.60 -9.42
C GLN A 113 -16.96 -7.93 -9.02
N ILE A 114 -18.07 -7.92 -8.28
CA ILE A 114 -18.84 -9.14 -7.99
C ILE A 114 -19.35 -9.77 -9.30
N LEU A 115 -19.79 -8.97 -10.28
CA LEU A 115 -20.26 -9.47 -11.58
C LEU A 115 -19.15 -10.13 -12.43
N GLN A 116 -17.88 -9.80 -12.20
CA GLN A 116 -16.76 -10.43 -12.92
C GLN A 116 -16.41 -11.82 -12.37
N VAL A 117 -16.93 -12.19 -11.20
CA VAL A 117 -16.67 -13.49 -10.57
C VAL A 117 -17.59 -14.53 -11.20
N GLN A 118 -17.05 -15.33 -12.13
CA GLN A 118 -17.83 -16.35 -12.84
C GLN A 118 -18.14 -17.60 -12.00
N ASP A 119 -17.26 -17.96 -11.06
CA ASP A 119 -17.44 -19.17 -10.24
C ASP A 119 -16.88 -19.01 -8.82
N PHE A 120 -17.67 -18.35 -7.96
CA PHE A 120 -17.30 -18.14 -6.56
C PHE A 120 -17.16 -19.46 -5.79
N ARG A 121 -17.87 -20.51 -6.21
CA ARG A 121 -17.90 -21.80 -5.50
C ARG A 121 -16.59 -22.57 -5.66
N SER A 122 -16.07 -22.70 -6.88
CA SER A 122 -14.80 -23.40 -7.11
C SER A 122 -13.60 -22.68 -6.47
N ILE A 123 -13.66 -21.34 -6.41
CA ILE A 123 -12.68 -20.50 -5.71
C ILE A 123 -12.70 -20.81 -4.20
N VAL A 124 -13.88 -20.86 -3.59
CA VAL A 124 -14.03 -21.17 -2.15
C VAL A 124 -13.62 -22.61 -1.84
N GLU A 125 -13.94 -23.57 -2.70
CA GLU A 125 -13.56 -24.98 -2.49
C GLU A 125 -12.03 -25.19 -2.57
N SER A 126 -11.33 -24.46 -3.44
CA SER A 126 -9.89 -24.64 -3.65
C SER A 126 -9.00 -23.75 -2.77
N LEU A 127 -9.48 -22.55 -2.42
CA LEU A 127 -8.70 -21.50 -1.74
C LEU A 127 -9.37 -20.98 -0.47
N GLY A 128 -10.52 -21.52 -0.06
CA GLY A 128 -11.31 -21.00 1.06
C GLY A 128 -10.56 -20.93 2.38
N MET A 129 -9.78 -21.96 2.73
CA MET A 129 -8.98 -21.96 3.96
C MET A 129 -7.89 -20.88 3.94
N TYR A 130 -7.25 -20.67 2.79
CA TYR A 130 -6.28 -19.58 2.61
C TYR A 130 -6.97 -18.22 2.79
N PHE A 131 -8.11 -18.03 2.12
CA PHE A 131 -8.90 -16.81 2.20
C PHE A 131 -9.31 -16.47 3.65
N ILE A 132 -9.86 -17.46 4.36
CA ILE A 132 -10.26 -17.33 5.77
C ILE A 132 -9.06 -16.99 6.65
N THR A 133 -7.91 -17.62 6.42
CA THR A 133 -6.69 -17.36 7.20
C THR A 133 -6.22 -15.92 7.05
N VAL A 134 -6.18 -15.40 5.81
CA VAL A 134 -5.82 -13.99 5.55
C VAL A 134 -6.84 -13.06 6.19
N LEU A 135 -8.14 -13.30 5.97
CA LEU A 135 -9.20 -12.44 6.51
C LEU A 135 -9.18 -12.40 8.05
N LEU A 136 -9.02 -13.54 8.69
CA LEU A 136 -8.90 -13.65 10.14
C LEU A 136 -7.64 -12.93 10.64
N GLY A 137 -6.51 -13.09 9.95
CA GLY A 137 -5.29 -12.33 10.27
C GLY A 137 -5.48 -10.83 10.19
N LEU A 138 -6.13 -10.33 9.13
CA LEU A 138 -6.43 -8.91 8.94
C LEU A 138 -7.38 -8.36 10.02
N ILE A 139 -8.42 -9.12 10.37
CA ILE A 139 -9.37 -8.74 11.44
C ILE A 139 -8.66 -8.70 12.80
N LEU A 140 -7.86 -9.73 13.11
CA LEU A 140 -7.10 -9.78 14.36
C LEU A 140 -6.04 -8.67 14.43
N HIS A 141 -5.37 -8.35 13.32
CA HIS A 141 -4.42 -7.24 13.29
C HIS A 141 -5.13 -5.90 13.47
N GLY A 142 -6.21 -5.66 12.72
CA GLY A 142 -6.96 -4.41 12.76
C GLY A 142 -7.64 -4.12 14.10
N PHE A 143 -8.43 -5.07 14.59
CA PHE A 143 -9.24 -4.91 15.80
C PHE A 143 -8.57 -5.45 17.07
N GLY A 144 -7.49 -6.21 16.93
CA GLY A 144 -6.69 -6.72 18.05
C GLY A 144 -5.38 -5.96 18.20
N THR A 145 -4.40 -6.26 17.35
CA THR A 145 -3.02 -5.72 17.47
C THR A 145 -2.97 -4.19 17.41
N LEU A 146 -3.51 -3.58 16.35
CA LEU A 146 -3.52 -2.12 16.19
C LEU A 146 -4.36 -1.45 17.27
N SER A 147 -5.47 -2.09 17.64
CA SER A 147 -6.33 -1.57 18.70
C SER A 147 -5.67 -1.59 20.08
N LEU A 148 -4.87 -2.63 20.36
CA LEU A 148 -4.06 -2.74 21.56
C LEU A 148 -2.94 -1.70 21.57
N ILE A 149 -2.22 -1.52 20.46
CA ILE A 149 -1.17 -0.49 20.33
C ILE A 149 -1.77 0.89 20.59
N TYR A 150 -2.90 1.21 19.95
CA TYR A 150 -3.62 2.47 20.17
C TYR A 150 -3.99 2.65 21.64
N PHE A 151 -4.54 1.62 22.28
CA PHE A 151 -4.90 1.67 23.70
C PHE A 151 -3.69 1.88 24.61
N VAL A 152 -2.59 1.19 24.37
CA VAL A 152 -1.36 1.32 25.18
C VAL A 152 -0.78 2.73 25.05
N CYS A 153 -0.76 3.31 23.85
CA CYS A 153 -0.19 4.63 23.62
C CYS A 153 -1.11 5.77 24.08
N THR A 154 -2.42 5.68 23.83
CA THR A 154 -3.36 6.79 24.08
C THR A 154 -4.17 6.64 25.36
N ARG A 155 -4.17 5.44 25.98
CA ARG A 155 -5.08 5.03 27.07
C ARG A 155 -6.56 5.19 26.75
N GLN A 156 -6.91 5.22 25.46
CA GLN A 156 -8.28 5.32 24.97
C GLN A 156 -8.61 4.15 24.05
N LEU A 157 -9.88 3.76 24.00
CA LEU A 157 -10.31 2.73 23.07
C LEU A 157 -10.42 3.29 21.63
N PRO A 158 -9.90 2.57 20.62
CA PRO A 158 -9.86 3.04 19.23
C PRO A 158 -11.22 2.99 18.54
N PHE A 159 -12.21 2.27 19.07
CA PHE A 159 -13.49 2.03 18.41
C PHE A 159 -14.25 3.31 18.04
N LYS A 160 -14.11 4.37 18.85
CA LYS A 160 -14.71 5.68 18.53
C LYS A 160 -14.03 6.33 17.33
N ALA A 161 -12.70 6.21 17.22
CA ALA A 161 -11.94 6.69 16.07
C ALA A 161 -12.29 5.87 14.82
N ILE A 162 -12.27 4.53 14.92
CA ILE A 162 -12.62 3.62 13.82
C ILE A 162 -14.04 3.89 13.31
N GLY A 163 -15.02 4.13 14.20
CA GLY A 163 -16.39 4.46 13.80
C GLY A 163 -16.50 5.74 12.97
N LYS A 164 -15.73 6.78 13.32
CA LYS A 164 -15.66 8.03 12.55
C LYS A 164 -15.01 7.83 11.17
N MET A 165 -14.15 6.83 11.03
CA MET A 165 -13.50 6.47 9.77
C MET A 165 -14.33 5.56 8.85
N SER A 166 -15.58 5.23 9.21
CA SER A 166 -16.43 4.31 8.42
C SER A 166 -16.50 4.66 6.93
N GLN A 167 -16.65 5.94 6.58
CA GLN A 167 -16.66 6.39 5.18
C GLN A 167 -15.33 6.14 4.47
N VAL A 168 -14.21 6.41 5.15
CA VAL A 168 -12.86 6.14 4.64
C VAL A 168 -12.70 4.64 4.38
N MET A 169 -13.10 3.80 5.33
CA MET A 169 -13.00 2.34 5.23
C MET A 169 -13.85 1.78 4.08
N VAL A 170 -15.09 2.24 3.93
CA VAL A 170 -15.97 1.83 2.82
C VAL A 170 -15.41 2.27 1.47
N THR A 171 -14.86 3.48 1.39
CA THR A 171 -14.21 3.96 0.17
C THR A 171 -12.96 3.12 -0.15
N ALA A 172 -12.12 2.84 0.85
CA ALA A 172 -10.90 2.03 0.68
C ALA A 172 -11.24 0.61 0.22
N PHE A 173 -12.30 0.03 0.79
CA PHE A 173 -12.83 -1.25 0.35
C PHE A 173 -13.36 -1.19 -1.10
N GLY A 174 -14.03 -0.10 -1.48
CA GLY A 174 -14.58 0.11 -2.81
C GLY A 174 -13.54 0.32 -3.90
N THR A 175 -12.53 1.15 -3.64
CA THR A 175 -11.48 1.50 -4.59
C THR A 175 -10.33 0.49 -4.62
N ALA A 176 -10.13 -0.26 -3.54
CA ALA A 176 -8.96 -1.11 -3.31
C ALA A 176 -7.61 -0.35 -3.40
N SER A 177 -7.61 0.97 -3.19
CA SER A 177 -6.40 1.80 -3.27
C SER A 177 -6.28 2.78 -2.09
N SER A 178 -5.18 2.66 -1.32
CA SER A 178 -4.86 3.58 -0.22
C SER A 178 -4.58 4.99 -0.73
N SER A 179 -3.89 5.10 -1.87
CA SER A 179 -3.59 6.39 -2.50
C SER A 179 -4.87 7.10 -2.99
N ALA A 180 -5.84 6.36 -3.53
CA ALA A 180 -7.11 6.93 -3.97
C ALA A 180 -7.96 7.45 -2.79
N THR A 181 -7.80 6.88 -1.60
CA THR A 181 -8.53 7.32 -0.39
C THR A 181 -7.82 8.40 0.41
N LEU A 182 -6.59 8.78 0.03
CA LEU A 182 -5.78 9.74 0.77
C LEU A 182 -6.52 11.06 1.06
N PRO A 183 -7.19 11.71 0.10
CA PRO A 183 -7.86 12.98 0.36
C PRO A 183 -9.00 12.83 1.38
N ILE A 184 -9.80 11.76 1.26
CA ILE A 184 -10.92 11.48 2.16
C ILE A 184 -10.41 11.16 3.57
N THR A 185 -9.27 10.48 3.66
CA THR A 185 -8.61 10.19 4.94
C THR A 185 -8.15 11.48 5.62
N LEU A 186 -7.52 12.41 4.89
CA LEU A 186 -7.08 13.70 5.44
C LEU A 186 -8.27 14.55 5.92
N GLN A 187 -9.35 14.63 5.13
CA GLN A 187 -10.57 15.33 5.55
C GLN A 187 -11.16 14.71 6.83
N CYS A 188 -11.23 13.38 6.91
CA CYS A 188 -11.72 12.68 8.10
C CYS A 188 -10.85 12.98 9.33
N MET A 189 -9.52 13.08 9.18
CA MET A 189 -8.62 13.47 10.27
C MET A 189 -8.88 14.91 10.72
N ASP A 190 -9.11 15.84 9.78
CA ASP A 190 -9.45 17.22 10.10
C ASP A 190 -10.79 17.30 10.86
N ASP A 191 -11.82 16.55 10.42
CA ASP A 191 -13.13 16.46 11.09
C ASP A 191 -13.04 15.80 12.48
N MET A 192 -12.03 14.95 12.68
CA MET A 192 -11.71 14.34 13.97
C MET A 192 -10.95 15.27 14.92
N GLY A 193 -10.49 16.42 14.42
CA GLY A 193 -9.73 17.42 15.17
C GLY A 193 -8.23 17.11 15.28
N VAL A 194 -7.70 16.24 14.41
CA VAL A 194 -6.27 15.91 14.39
C VAL A 194 -5.48 17.09 13.81
N ASP A 195 -4.38 17.49 14.45
CA ASP A 195 -3.51 18.59 13.97
C ASP A 195 -3.15 18.38 12.48
N PRO A 196 -3.56 19.29 11.58
CA PRO A 196 -3.27 19.26 10.14
C PRO A 196 -1.80 19.01 9.81
N ARG A 197 -0.88 19.49 10.66
CA ARG A 197 0.56 19.34 10.45
C ARG A 197 1.02 17.89 10.64
N ILE A 198 0.34 17.13 11.50
CA ILE A 198 0.61 15.71 11.74
C ILE A 198 -0.07 14.88 10.67
N SER A 199 -1.37 15.08 10.44
CA SER A 199 -2.14 14.27 9.48
C SER A 199 -1.57 14.38 8.05
N ARG A 200 -1.25 15.59 7.59
CA ARG A 200 -0.68 15.85 6.24
C ARG A 200 0.77 15.38 6.10
N PHE A 201 1.44 15.01 7.18
CA PHE A 201 2.78 14.41 7.14
C PHE A 201 2.70 12.89 7.23
N VAL A 202 2.02 12.36 8.25
CA VAL A 202 2.00 10.93 8.58
C VAL A 202 1.20 10.14 7.54
N VAL A 203 0.00 10.58 7.18
CA VAL A 203 -0.92 9.79 6.33
C VAL A 203 -0.39 9.61 4.90
N PRO A 204 0.13 10.65 4.20
CA PRO A 204 0.68 10.45 2.85
C PRO A 204 1.91 9.54 2.82
N ILE A 205 2.76 9.59 3.85
CA ILE A 205 3.91 8.69 4.00
C ILE A 205 3.42 7.26 4.26
N GLY A 206 2.46 7.10 5.18
CA GLY A 206 1.85 5.83 5.54
C GLY A 206 1.22 5.11 4.35
N ALA A 207 0.47 5.84 3.52
CA ALA A 207 -0.22 5.28 2.34
C ALA A 207 0.72 4.60 1.32
N THR A 208 2.03 4.83 1.39
CA THR A 208 3.04 4.17 0.55
C THR A 208 3.95 3.22 1.35
N ILE A 209 4.30 3.54 2.59
CA ILE A 209 5.32 2.80 3.35
C ILE A 209 4.69 1.80 4.34
N ASN A 210 3.55 2.15 4.92
CA ASN A 210 2.94 1.43 6.03
C ASN A 210 1.82 0.49 5.55
N MET A 211 2.22 -0.59 4.88
CA MET A 211 1.28 -1.57 4.30
C MET A 211 1.19 -2.88 5.09
N ASP A 212 0.70 -2.79 6.32
CA ASP A 212 0.56 -3.93 7.25
C ASP A 212 -0.23 -5.11 6.65
N GLY A 213 -1.39 -4.82 6.05
CA GLY A 213 -2.24 -5.82 5.42
C GLY A 213 -1.56 -6.51 4.24
N THR A 214 -0.70 -5.78 3.51
CA THR A 214 0.11 -6.35 2.42
C THR A 214 1.19 -7.28 2.98
N ALA A 215 1.91 -6.87 4.02
CA ALA A 215 2.91 -7.72 4.68
C ALA A 215 2.30 -9.01 5.24
N LEU A 216 1.14 -8.91 5.90
CA LEU A 216 0.41 -10.07 6.43
C LEU A 216 0.01 -11.03 5.31
N TYR A 217 -0.59 -10.50 4.25
CA TYR A 217 -0.97 -11.29 3.09
C TYR A 217 0.23 -11.99 2.45
N GLU A 218 1.34 -11.27 2.25
CA GLU A 218 2.55 -11.82 1.65
C GLU A 218 3.14 -12.97 2.46
N ALA A 219 3.18 -12.81 3.78
CA ALA A 219 3.65 -13.87 4.67
C ALA A 219 2.74 -15.11 4.62
N VAL A 220 1.42 -14.92 4.72
CA VAL A 220 0.45 -16.03 4.69
C VAL A 220 0.46 -16.75 3.34
N ALA A 221 0.50 -16.02 2.23
CA ALA A 221 0.52 -16.59 0.89
C ALA A 221 1.80 -17.38 0.61
N ALA A 222 2.97 -16.87 1.02
CA ALA A 222 4.23 -17.58 0.84
C ALA A 222 4.24 -18.91 1.62
N ILE A 223 3.71 -18.92 2.84
CA ILE A 223 3.56 -20.14 3.65
C ILE A 223 2.55 -21.09 3.01
N PHE A 224 1.41 -20.58 2.53
CA PHE A 224 0.40 -21.36 1.84
C PHE A 224 0.96 -22.04 0.59
N ILE A 225 1.68 -21.31 -0.27
CA ILE A 225 2.31 -21.86 -1.48
C ILE A 225 3.36 -22.91 -1.10
N ALA A 226 4.14 -22.69 -0.05
CA ALA A 226 5.08 -23.69 0.46
C ALA A 226 4.37 -25.00 0.84
N GLN A 227 3.21 -24.90 1.52
CA GLN A 227 2.40 -26.06 1.91
C GLN A 227 1.84 -26.79 0.70
N VAL A 228 1.30 -26.07 -0.30
CA VAL A 228 0.80 -26.66 -1.56
C VAL A 228 1.92 -27.40 -2.29
N ARG A 229 3.12 -26.82 -2.33
CA ARG A 229 4.31 -27.42 -2.95
C ARG A 229 4.99 -28.49 -2.09
N ARG A 230 4.48 -28.76 -0.88
CA ARG A 230 5.06 -29.68 0.10
C ARG A 230 6.54 -29.36 0.41
N VAL A 231 6.90 -28.09 0.36
CA VAL A 231 8.23 -27.61 0.72
C VAL A 231 8.29 -27.47 2.24
N PRO A 232 9.22 -28.16 2.93
CA PRO A 232 9.33 -28.04 4.37
C PRO A 232 9.76 -26.62 4.76
N MET A 233 9.01 -26.05 5.70
CA MET A 233 9.24 -24.72 6.26
C MET A 233 10.06 -24.85 7.54
N SER A 234 11.36 -24.56 7.44
CA SER A 234 12.23 -24.43 8.60
C SER A 234 11.99 -23.08 9.29
N PHE A 235 12.34 -23.00 10.57
CA PHE A 235 12.28 -21.74 11.33
C PHE A 235 13.04 -20.59 10.65
N SER A 236 14.19 -20.89 10.04
CA SER A 236 14.98 -19.92 9.27
C SER A 236 14.24 -19.35 8.05
N LYS A 237 13.45 -20.18 7.34
CA LYS A 237 12.65 -19.72 6.19
C LYS A 237 11.48 -18.84 6.65
N ILE A 238 10.88 -19.15 7.81
CA ILE A 238 9.78 -18.32 8.36
C ILE A 238 10.30 -16.93 8.73
N ILE A 239 11.46 -16.83 9.39
CA ILE A 239 12.10 -15.53 9.64
C ILE A 239 12.42 -14.82 8.32
N GLY A 240 12.96 -15.55 7.34
CA GLY A 240 13.24 -15.02 6.00
C GLY A 240 12.01 -14.39 5.35
N ILE A 241 10.87 -15.09 5.36
CA ILE A 241 9.59 -14.58 4.86
C ILE A 241 9.15 -13.34 5.62
N SER A 242 9.21 -13.35 6.96
CA SER A 242 8.79 -12.21 7.76
C SER A 242 9.58 -10.95 7.40
N ILE A 243 10.91 -11.03 7.33
CA ILE A 243 11.77 -9.90 6.99
C ILE A 243 11.50 -9.43 5.55
N THR A 244 11.35 -10.36 4.59
CA THR A 244 11.14 -9.96 3.20
C THR A 244 9.75 -9.46 2.91
N ALA A 245 8.71 -9.98 3.54
CA ALA A 245 7.35 -9.45 3.45
C ALA A 245 7.28 -8.02 4.01
N THR A 246 7.88 -7.75 5.17
CA THR A 246 7.96 -6.38 5.70
C THR A 246 8.77 -5.45 4.79
N ALA A 247 9.86 -5.93 4.20
CA ALA A 247 10.64 -5.11 3.25
C ALA A 247 9.91 -4.89 1.91
N ALA A 248 9.12 -5.87 1.48
CA ALA A 248 8.36 -5.86 0.24
C ALA A 248 7.12 -4.97 0.35
N SER A 249 6.45 -4.95 1.51
CA SER A 249 5.30 -4.09 1.77
C SER A 249 5.62 -2.59 1.68
N ILE A 250 6.84 -2.17 2.06
CA ILE A 250 7.33 -0.78 1.85
C ILE A 250 7.44 -0.43 0.37
N GLY A 251 7.69 -1.42 -0.48
CA GLY A 251 7.84 -1.27 -1.93
C GLY A 251 6.55 -1.45 -2.72
N ALA A 252 5.46 -1.86 -2.08
CA ALA A 252 4.17 -1.98 -2.73
C ALA A 252 3.59 -0.57 -2.92
N ALA A 253 3.18 -0.24 -4.15
CA ALA A 253 2.51 1.02 -4.41
C ALA A 253 1.08 0.99 -3.86
N GLY A 254 0.52 2.13 -3.43
CA GLY A 254 -0.83 2.24 -2.88
C GLY A 254 -1.96 2.10 -3.92
N ILE A 255 -1.73 1.29 -4.95
CA ILE A 255 -2.61 1.02 -6.09
C ILE A 255 -3.16 -0.41 -6.00
N PRO A 256 -4.29 -0.71 -6.66
CA PRO A 256 -4.88 -2.04 -6.61
C PRO A 256 -3.90 -3.12 -7.08
N GLN A 257 -3.95 -4.29 -6.44
CA GLN A 257 -3.19 -5.49 -6.79
C GLN A 257 -1.65 -5.34 -6.74
N ALA A 258 -1.11 -4.25 -6.17
CA ALA A 258 0.33 -4.02 -6.07
C ALA A 258 1.05 -5.15 -5.30
N GLY A 259 0.38 -5.76 -4.32
CA GLY A 259 0.91 -6.85 -3.50
C GLY A 259 1.30 -8.11 -4.29
N LEU A 260 0.71 -8.35 -5.46
CA LEU A 260 1.07 -9.50 -6.30
C LEU A 260 2.45 -9.37 -6.94
N VAL A 261 2.86 -8.13 -7.26
CA VAL A 261 4.18 -7.85 -7.84
C VAL A 261 5.27 -8.07 -6.81
N THR A 262 5.01 -7.64 -5.57
CA THR A 262 5.95 -7.75 -4.45
C THR A 262 6.01 -9.17 -3.89
N MET A 263 4.94 -9.97 -4.01
CA MET A 263 4.91 -11.40 -3.68
C MET A 263 6.02 -12.21 -4.35
N VAL A 264 6.35 -11.87 -5.60
CA VAL A 264 7.45 -12.53 -6.34
C VAL A 264 8.78 -12.40 -5.60
N MET A 265 9.01 -11.27 -4.92
CA MET A 265 10.21 -11.10 -4.09
C MET A 265 10.19 -12.07 -2.90
N VAL A 266 9.06 -12.17 -2.21
CA VAL A 266 8.92 -12.99 -1.00
C VAL A 266 9.11 -14.47 -1.34
N LEU A 267 8.47 -14.98 -2.40
CA LEU A 267 8.62 -16.36 -2.86
C LEU A 267 10.07 -16.71 -3.24
N ASN A 268 10.76 -15.82 -3.94
CA ASN A 268 12.16 -16.02 -4.31
C ASN A 268 13.07 -16.16 -3.08
N THR A 269 12.77 -15.47 -1.98
CA THR A 269 13.55 -15.57 -0.73
C THR A 269 13.60 -16.98 -0.16
N VAL A 270 12.54 -17.76 -0.35
CA VAL A 270 12.43 -19.13 0.16
C VAL A 270 12.61 -20.19 -0.93
N GLY A 271 13.00 -19.77 -2.14
CA GLY A 271 13.24 -20.65 -3.27
C GLY A 271 11.98 -21.23 -3.90
N LEU A 272 10.83 -20.57 -3.74
CA LEU A 272 9.58 -20.98 -4.38
C LEU A 272 9.48 -20.36 -5.79
N PRO A 273 8.88 -21.08 -6.76
CA PRO A 273 8.65 -20.56 -8.11
C PRO A 273 7.75 -19.31 -8.10
N ASP A 274 8.16 -18.28 -8.82
CA ASP A 274 7.41 -17.01 -9.00
C ASP A 274 6.07 -17.19 -9.72
N LYS A 275 5.98 -18.15 -10.65
CA LYS A 275 4.72 -18.52 -11.32
C LYS A 275 3.60 -18.95 -10.38
N ASP A 276 3.93 -19.33 -9.14
CA ASP A 276 2.95 -19.82 -8.16
C ASP A 276 2.09 -18.69 -7.58
N VAL A 277 2.43 -17.41 -7.83
CA VAL A 277 1.55 -16.27 -7.53
C VAL A 277 0.20 -16.39 -8.26
N THR A 278 0.15 -17.07 -9.41
CA THR A 278 -1.10 -17.32 -10.13
C THR A 278 -2.11 -18.16 -9.34
N LEU A 279 -1.67 -18.95 -8.37
CA LEU A 279 -2.54 -19.79 -7.53
C LEU A 279 -3.47 -18.97 -6.64
N ILE A 280 -3.04 -17.77 -6.23
CA ILE A 280 -3.78 -16.89 -5.31
C ILE A 280 -4.48 -15.73 -6.03
N LEU A 281 -4.23 -15.57 -7.33
CA LEU A 281 -4.76 -14.48 -8.15
C LEU A 281 -6.30 -14.42 -8.14
N ALA A 282 -6.95 -15.59 -8.14
CA ALA A 282 -8.41 -15.70 -8.20
C ALA A 282 -9.13 -15.12 -6.97
N VAL A 283 -8.46 -15.06 -5.81
CA VAL A 283 -9.02 -14.50 -4.56
C VAL A 283 -8.46 -13.11 -4.23
N ASP A 284 -7.40 -12.68 -4.92
CA ASP A 284 -6.70 -11.44 -4.60
C ASP A 284 -7.60 -10.22 -4.73
N TRP A 285 -8.46 -10.17 -5.76
CA TRP A 285 -9.36 -9.02 -5.98
C TRP A 285 -10.24 -8.66 -4.77
N LEU A 286 -10.57 -9.65 -3.92
CA LEU A 286 -11.37 -9.47 -2.72
C LEU A 286 -10.49 -9.25 -1.49
N LEU A 287 -9.43 -10.05 -1.33
CA LEU A 287 -8.48 -9.87 -0.22
C LEU A 287 -7.82 -8.49 -0.27
N ASP A 288 -7.54 -7.97 -1.46
CA ASP A 288 -6.96 -6.64 -1.69
C ASP A 288 -7.77 -5.53 -1.02
N ARG A 289 -9.10 -5.62 -1.10
CA ARG A 289 -10.00 -4.63 -0.50
C ARG A 289 -9.91 -4.62 1.02
N PHE A 290 -9.82 -5.80 1.64
CA PHE A 290 -9.61 -5.92 3.08
C PHE A 290 -8.22 -5.42 3.49
N ARG A 291 -7.17 -5.76 2.73
CA ARG A 291 -5.80 -5.27 2.96
C ARG A 291 -5.76 -3.75 2.95
N THR A 292 -6.29 -3.13 1.90
CA THR A 292 -6.34 -1.68 1.74
C THR A 292 -7.10 -1.03 2.88
N THR A 293 -8.23 -1.61 3.30
CA THR A 293 -9.01 -1.09 4.43
C THR A 293 -8.20 -1.09 5.73
N VAL A 294 -7.45 -2.16 6.02
CA VAL A 294 -6.59 -2.25 7.21
C VAL A 294 -5.39 -1.31 7.12
N ASN A 295 -4.77 -1.16 5.94
CA ASN A 295 -3.65 -0.24 5.73
C ASN A 295 -4.07 1.21 6.04
N VAL A 296 -5.17 1.66 5.44
CA VAL A 296 -5.68 3.03 5.66
C VAL A 296 -6.11 3.25 7.11
N MET A 297 -6.71 2.23 7.74
CA MET A 297 -7.03 2.28 9.18
C MET A 297 -5.77 2.43 10.04
N CYS A 298 -4.71 1.69 9.73
CA CYS A 298 -3.44 1.78 10.43
C CYS A 298 -2.82 3.18 10.35
N ASP A 299 -2.78 3.76 9.15
CA ASP A 299 -2.21 5.10 8.91
C ASP A 299 -2.91 6.20 9.72
N ALA A 300 -4.24 6.16 9.76
CA ALA A 300 -5.03 7.12 10.51
C ALA A 300 -4.87 6.95 12.03
N LEU A 301 -4.89 5.70 12.53
CA LEU A 301 -4.66 5.43 13.95
C LEU A 301 -3.25 5.86 14.37
N ALA A 302 -2.25 5.65 13.51
CA ALA A 302 -0.88 6.11 13.75
C ALA A 302 -0.80 7.64 13.85
N ALA A 303 -1.49 8.38 12.97
CA ALA A 303 -1.55 9.84 13.03
C ALA A 303 -2.15 10.33 14.37
N ILE A 304 -3.24 9.70 14.83
CA ILE A 304 -3.90 10.02 16.11
C ILE A 304 -2.99 9.66 17.30
N ILE A 305 -2.29 8.53 17.25
CA ILE A 305 -1.33 8.14 18.30
C ILE A 305 -0.22 9.19 18.41
N ILE A 306 0.38 9.59 17.28
CA ILE A 306 1.46 10.59 17.25
C ILE A 306 0.97 11.93 17.79
N GLU A 307 -0.25 12.34 17.44
CA GLU A 307 -0.86 13.53 18.03
C GLU A 307 -0.99 13.42 19.54
N LYS A 308 -1.51 12.31 20.06
CA LYS A 308 -1.67 12.12 21.50
C LYS A 308 -0.38 12.00 22.27
N MET A 309 0.71 11.59 21.63
CA MET A 309 2.05 11.53 22.23
C MET A 309 2.77 12.88 22.26
N LYS A 310 2.27 13.88 21.52
CA LYS A 310 2.81 15.24 21.54
C LYS A 310 2.42 16.01 22.81
N ASP A 311 1.28 15.64 23.41
CA ASP A 311 0.76 16.16 24.67
C ASP A 311 1.37 15.43 25.89
#